data_AF-A0A1L9GVZ3-F1
#
_entry.id   AF-A0A1L9GVZ3-F1
#
_cell.length_a   1.000
_cell.length_b   1.000
_cell.length_c   1.000
_cell.angle_alpha   90.00
_cell.angle_beta   90.00
_cell.angle_gamma   90.00
#
_symmetry.space_group_name_H-M   'P 1'
#
loop_
_entity.id
_entity.type
_entity.pdbx_description
1 polymer ?
#
loop_
_entity_poly.entity_id
_entity_poly.type
_entity_poly.pdbx_seq_one_letter_code
_entity_poly.pdbx_strand_id
1 'polypeptide(L)'
;MEIKKKITGAYQHAFTVQESGMAAIFVSARCKSKGQIKSNTDEDLRVEIQGIWFREIPPENNVQKYNIPPSFNGSKQKGLKKTVVFFVMLKKGKNTIDLIPRPSAFIEEIIVQEFKDQEHITLPINEQAEDGDRRPWFAFVLVHASLASFSLSADAQYRLGDSDDIKVIIDNAVQKQEQSYAHRFWTFAGNLLKKFKQEKEHQEKTFTPNLPKGRHYIEVWADRMPTLRSAEFAIDPGSTQEEQPKKRIPTVDDPVWTGDFNDDTEQMILARTIFGEARSLPNKGRIAVGWSVRNRMKDPRWDDTYHGVILEPKQYSAFNKTDNNRPFVENPFHDETQIDEWYECYVIAGQVVRGEVKDPTSGVTHYYSAFIDPPYWTKWDKAEFLMNSGNTLFYIIHPEKNGFIRIALLLPVALAVAVIGLYAAERMNHVKSVDIHGAVAGDRVVASKYFFINPETEELSVMHFDEEGDVVRMRQLTYDGYPKSHVDSLSVGELLGYFQMVHKRGEGYDHASDQAREEYYSDYIRLMIKEGEDGEPYEIYRGDVHTSHWELSDNKHVIIYYGCGTECLYAYVINIKTKEVESEYYVYQ
;
A
#
# COMPACT_ATOMS: atom_id res chain seq x y z
N MET A 1 -11.68 23.85 -17.58
CA MET A 1 -10.94 24.02 -18.86
C MET A 1 -11.48 22.98 -19.81
N GLU A 2 -12.09 23.43 -20.91
CA GLU A 2 -12.54 22.52 -21.96
C GLU A 2 -11.35 21.80 -22.59
N ILE A 3 -11.34 20.47 -22.52
CA ILE A 3 -10.31 19.63 -23.12
C ILE A 3 -10.74 19.19 -24.52
N LYS A 4 -12.02 18.81 -24.68
CA LYS A 4 -12.65 18.37 -25.93
C LYS A 4 -11.76 17.42 -26.75
N LYS A 5 -11.30 16.34 -26.12
CA LYS A 5 -10.29 15.43 -26.67
C LYS A 5 -10.74 13.98 -26.58
N LYS A 6 -10.62 13.23 -27.68
CA LYS A 6 -10.66 11.77 -27.64
C LYS A 6 -9.30 11.23 -27.21
N ILE A 7 -9.29 10.38 -26.18
CA ILE A 7 -8.11 9.67 -25.70
C ILE A 7 -8.26 8.17 -25.97
N THR A 8 -7.17 7.52 -26.37
CA THR A 8 -7.10 6.07 -26.66
C THR A 8 -6.03 5.36 -25.82
N GLY A 9 -5.39 6.10 -24.92
CA GLY A 9 -4.40 5.62 -23.96
C GLY A 9 -4.41 6.56 -22.75
N ALA A 10 -3.67 6.18 -21.71
CA ALA A 10 -3.58 6.93 -20.47
C ALA A 10 -3.27 8.41 -20.73
N TYR A 11 -4.02 9.30 -20.09
CA TYR A 11 -3.83 10.74 -20.18
C TYR A 11 -3.74 11.34 -18.79
N GLN A 12 -2.56 11.84 -18.43
CA GLN A 12 -2.34 12.58 -17.20
C GLN A 12 -2.59 14.06 -17.44
N HIS A 13 -3.46 14.66 -16.63
CA HIS A 13 -3.68 16.10 -16.60
C HIS A 13 -3.10 16.68 -15.32
N ALA A 14 -2.13 17.58 -15.47
CA ALA A 14 -1.56 18.32 -14.35
C ALA A 14 -2.30 19.64 -14.14
N PHE A 15 -2.52 19.98 -12.87
CA PHE A 15 -3.12 21.25 -12.46
C PHE A 15 -2.43 21.77 -11.19
N THR A 16 -2.68 23.01 -10.82
CA THR A 16 -2.07 23.64 -9.63
C THR A 16 -3.15 24.10 -8.67
N VAL A 17 -2.96 23.80 -7.40
CA VAL A 17 -3.81 24.24 -6.29
C VAL A 17 -3.07 25.34 -5.54
N GLN A 18 -3.76 26.44 -5.23
CA GLN A 18 -3.14 27.61 -4.62
C GLN A 18 -2.91 27.44 -3.11
N GLU A 19 -3.83 26.76 -2.44
CA GLU A 19 -3.78 26.51 -1.00
C GLU A 19 -4.11 25.05 -0.69
N SER A 20 -3.43 24.46 0.30
CA SER A 20 -3.77 23.12 0.73
C SER A 20 -5.18 23.10 1.32
N GLY A 21 -5.99 22.11 0.97
CA GLY A 21 -7.35 21.97 1.48
C GLY A 21 -8.27 21.21 0.53
N MET A 22 -9.57 21.24 0.82
CA MET A 22 -10.60 20.57 0.03
C MET A 22 -10.74 21.24 -1.33
N ALA A 23 -10.82 20.42 -2.37
CA ALA A 23 -11.14 20.85 -3.72
C ALA A 23 -12.18 19.91 -4.36
N ALA A 24 -13.03 20.46 -5.22
CA ALA A 24 -13.87 19.66 -6.12
C ALA A 24 -13.26 19.62 -7.52
N ILE A 25 -12.94 18.41 -7.98
CA ILE A 25 -12.48 18.16 -9.35
C ILE A 25 -13.63 17.62 -10.17
N PHE A 26 -14.13 18.40 -11.13
CA PHE A 26 -15.13 18.00 -12.09
C PHE A 26 -14.44 17.35 -13.27
N VAL A 27 -14.85 16.13 -13.61
CA VAL A 27 -14.45 15.43 -14.84
C VAL A 27 -15.71 15.13 -15.64
N SER A 28 -15.84 15.76 -16.80
CA SER A 28 -16.93 15.48 -17.74
C SER A 28 -16.40 14.69 -18.92
N ALA A 29 -17.04 13.57 -19.23
CA ALA A 29 -16.64 12.72 -20.35
C ALA A 29 -17.84 12.01 -20.97
N ARG A 30 -17.61 11.45 -22.16
CA ARG A 30 -18.54 10.66 -22.95
C ARG A 30 -17.89 9.35 -23.35
N CYS A 31 -18.66 8.29 -23.16
CA CYS A 31 -18.29 6.91 -23.41
C CYS A 31 -19.42 6.26 -24.22
N LYS A 32 -19.12 5.76 -25.41
CA LYS A 32 -20.09 5.11 -26.30
C LYS A 32 -20.20 3.61 -26.04
N SER A 33 -21.39 3.07 -26.24
CA SER A 33 -21.61 1.62 -26.18
C SER A 33 -20.94 0.90 -27.35
N LYS A 34 -20.66 -0.39 -27.17
CA LYS A 34 -20.10 -1.31 -28.17
C LYS A 34 -20.89 -1.31 -29.47
N GLY A 35 -22.22 -1.18 -29.38
CA GLY A 35 -23.11 -1.07 -30.55
C GLY A 35 -22.92 0.23 -31.33
N GLN A 36 -22.68 1.36 -30.65
CA GLN A 36 -22.45 2.65 -31.29
C GLN A 36 -21.08 2.74 -31.98
N ILE A 37 -20.07 2.03 -31.47
CA ILE A 37 -18.73 2.00 -32.04
C ILE A 37 -18.46 0.76 -32.90
N LYS A 38 -19.44 -0.14 -33.04
CA LYS A 38 -19.31 -1.43 -33.76
C LYS A 38 -18.09 -2.25 -33.27
N SER A 39 -17.89 -2.29 -31.96
CA SER A 39 -16.82 -3.04 -31.29
C SER A 39 -17.39 -4.22 -30.48
N ASN A 40 -16.52 -5.11 -30.03
CA ASN A 40 -16.86 -6.15 -29.06
C ASN A 40 -16.92 -5.64 -27.62
N THR A 41 -16.32 -4.47 -27.35
CA THR A 41 -16.23 -3.83 -26.03
C THR A 41 -16.84 -2.43 -26.08
N ASP A 42 -17.30 -1.93 -24.93
CA ASP A 42 -17.75 -0.54 -24.77
C ASP A 42 -16.54 0.41 -24.68
N GLU A 43 -16.75 1.71 -24.93
CA GLU A 43 -15.83 2.77 -24.48
C GLU A 43 -16.09 3.02 -22.99
N ASP A 44 -15.08 2.95 -22.15
CA ASP A 44 -15.13 3.16 -20.71
C ASP A 44 -13.96 4.07 -20.29
N LEU A 45 -14.09 4.69 -19.11
CA LEU A 45 -13.06 5.57 -18.56
C LEU A 45 -12.95 5.39 -17.05
N ARG A 46 -11.74 5.11 -16.57
CA ARG A 46 -11.38 5.22 -15.16
C ARG A 46 -10.70 6.56 -14.91
N VAL A 47 -10.93 7.10 -13.73
CA VAL A 47 -10.30 8.32 -13.22
C VAL A 47 -9.53 7.96 -11.96
N GLU A 48 -8.30 8.44 -11.85
CA GLU A 48 -7.46 8.30 -10.67
C GLU A 48 -6.97 9.68 -10.25
N ILE A 49 -6.93 9.95 -8.95
CA ILE A 49 -6.48 11.24 -8.41
C ILE A 49 -5.23 10.98 -7.59
N GLN A 50 -4.11 11.61 -7.94
CA GLN A 50 -2.81 11.38 -7.29
C GLN A 50 -2.42 9.89 -7.21
N GLY A 51 -2.72 9.11 -8.26
CA GLY A 51 -2.49 7.66 -8.30
C GLY A 51 -3.50 6.83 -7.49
N ILE A 52 -4.45 7.46 -6.79
CA ILE A 52 -5.53 6.77 -6.10
C ILE A 52 -6.62 6.41 -7.11
N TRP A 53 -6.87 5.11 -7.26
CA TRP A 53 -8.02 4.62 -8.01
C TRP A 53 -9.17 4.23 -7.07
N PHE A 54 -10.37 4.19 -7.63
CA PHE A 54 -11.61 3.96 -6.89
C PHE A 54 -12.14 2.55 -7.09
N ARG A 55 -12.85 2.02 -6.09
CA ARG A 55 -13.52 0.72 -6.11
C ARG A 55 -14.96 0.80 -5.64
N GLU A 56 -15.74 -0.23 -5.90
CA GLU A 56 -17.12 -0.40 -5.45
C GLU A 56 -17.29 -0.37 -3.92
N ILE A 57 -18.48 0.04 -3.47
CA ILE A 57 -18.87 0.08 -2.04
C ILE A 57 -20.17 -0.71 -1.87
N PRO A 58 -20.20 -1.78 -1.06
CA PRO A 58 -19.08 -2.39 -0.37
C PRO A 58 -18.11 -3.07 -1.36
N PRO A 59 -16.84 -3.26 -0.96
CA PRO A 59 -15.86 -4.05 -1.72
C PRO A 59 -16.40 -5.41 -2.19
N GLU A 60 -16.26 -5.70 -3.48
CA GLU A 60 -16.47 -7.01 -4.08
C GLU A 60 -15.16 -7.81 -4.17
N ASN A 61 -15.25 -9.13 -4.40
CA ASN A 61 -14.07 -10.00 -4.56
C ASN A 61 -13.21 -9.62 -5.79
N ASN A 62 -13.86 -9.16 -6.85
CA ASN A 62 -13.21 -8.68 -8.08
C ASN A 62 -13.40 -7.17 -8.16
N VAL A 63 -12.29 -6.45 -8.21
CA VAL A 63 -12.29 -4.99 -8.19
C VAL A 63 -12.93 -4.43 -9.46
N GLN A 64 -13.98 -3.62 -9.28
CA GLN A 64 -14.67 -2.95 -10.38
C GLN A 64 -14.02 -1.59 -10.65
N LYS A 65 -13.35 -1.45 -11.80
CA LYS A 65 -12.56 -0.25 -12.15
C LYS A 65 -13.26 0.70 -13.12
N TYR A 66 -14.15 0.15 -13.94
CA TYR A 66 -14.86 0.83 -15.03
C TYR A 66 -16.39 0.72 -14.89
N ASN A 67 -16.86 0.10 -13.81
CA ASN A 67 -18.27 -0.12 -13.54
C ASN A 67 -18.67 0.35 -12.13
N ILE A 68 -18.12 1.49 -11.74
CA ILE A 68 -18.36 2.13 -10.44
C ILE A 68 -18.81 3.58 -10.60
N PRO A 69 -19.47 4.19 -9.61
CA PRO A 69 -19.92 5.58 -9.68
C PRO A 69 -18.84 6.58 -10.10
N PRO A 70 -17.57 6.48 -9.65
CA PRO A 70 -16.50 7.38 -10.07
C PRO A 70 -15.99 7.19 -11.52
N SER A 71 -16.46 6.16 -12.23
CA SER A 71 -16.00 5.79 -13.58
C SER A 71 -17.06 6.09 -14.66
N PHE A 72 -16.69 5.97 -15.93
CA PHE A 72 -17.58 6.09 -17.08
C PHE A 72 -17.67 4.74 -17.78
N ASN A 73 -18.88 4.36 -18.15
CA ASN A 73 -19.21 3.07 -18.72
C ASN A 73 -20.11 3.23 -19.95
N GLY A 74 -19.60 2.92 -21.14
CA GLY A 74 -20.26 3.21 -22.40
C GLY A 74 -21.60 2.49 -22.58
N SER A 75 -21.77 1.32 -21.95
CA SER A 75 -23.04 0.60 -21.94
C SER A 75 -24.14 1.35 -21.18
N LYS A 76 -23.75 2.10 -20.12
CA LYS A 76 -24.63 2.91 -19.29
C LYS A 76 -24.88 4.30 -19.88
N GLN A 77 -23.85 5.01 -20.34
CA GLN A 77 -24.02 6.37 -20.86
C GLN A 77 -24.49 6.43 -22.31
N LYS A 78 -24.15 5.43 -23.15
CA LYS A 78 -24.49 5.39 -24.58
C LYS A 78 -24.11 6.69 -25.31
N GLY A 79 -22.93 7.25 -25.01
CA GLY A 79 -22.40 8.47 -25.62
C GLY A 79 -22.91 9.79 -25.04
N LEU A 80 -23.84 9.75 -24.09
CA LEU A 80 -24.34 10.93 -23.39
C LEU A 80 -23.34 11.40 -22.32
N LYS A 81 -23.35 12.68 -22.01
CA LYS A 81 -22.44 13.29 -21.03
C LYS A 81 -22.72 12.73 -19.64
N LYS A 82 -21.65 12.37 -18.93
CA LYS A 82 -21.64 12.21 -17.48
C LYS A 82 -20.62 13.18 -16.89
N THR A 83 -20.86 13.64 -15.68
CA THR A 83 -19.89 14.41 -14.89
C THR A 83 -19.65 13.71 -13.56
N VAL A 84 -18.39 13.48 -13.21
CA VAL A 84 -17.97 12.99 -11.90
C VAL A 84 -17.27 14.12 -11.16
N VAL A 85 -17.68 14.39 -9.93
CA VAL A 85 -17.15 15.46 -9.09
C VAL A 85 -16.47 14.83 -7.89
N PHE A 86 -15.17 15.01 -7.77
CA PHE A 86 -14.36 14.46 -6.68
C PHE A 86 -14.07 15.53 -5.64
N PHE A 87 -14.60 15.38 -4.45
CA PHE A 87 -14.21 16.15 -3.27
C PHE A 87 -13.01 15.48 -2.63
N VAL A 88 -11.84 16.12 -2.71
CA VAL A 88 -10.57 15.56 -2.28
C VAL A 88 -9.70 16.63 -1.63
N MET A 89 -8.98 16.25 -0.58
CA MET A 89 -7.95 17.09 0.03
C MET A 89 -6.70 17.11 -0.85
N LEU A 90 -6.27 18.30 -1.27
CA LEU A 90 -5.09 18.48 -2.13
C LEU A 90 -4.05 19.34 -1.43
N LYS A 91 -2.76 19.04 -1.65
CA LYS A 91 -1.66 19.89 -1.19
C LYS A 91 -1.49 21.06 -2.16
N LYS A 92 -1.12 22.23 -1.62
CA LYS A 92 -0.67 23.38 -2.40
C LYS A 92 0.42 22.95 -3.39
N GLY A 93 0.31 23.43 -4.63
CA GLY A 93 1.28 23.16 -5.68
C GLY A 93 0.73 22.24 -6.77
N LYS A 94 1.63 21.53 -7.44
CA LYS A 94 1.31 20.72 -8.62
C LYS A 94 0.65 19.41 -8.19
N ASN A 95 -0.51 19.14 -8.79
CA ASN A 95 -1.30 17.93 -8.59
C ASN A 95 -1.62 17.30 -9.96
N THR A 96 -2.00 16.02 -9.96
CA THR A 96 -2.34 15.28 -11.18
C THR A 96 -3.64 14.50 -11.04
N ILE A 97 -4.31 14.35 -12.18
CA ILE A 97 -5.42 13.41 -12.37
C ILE A 97 -5.11 12.57 -13.60
N ASP A 98 -5.27 11.26 -13.47
CA ASP A 98 -4.97 10.28 -14.50
C ASP A 98 -6.28 9.72 -15.06
N LEU A 99 -6.40 9.77 -16.40
CA LEU A 99 -7.56 9.32 -17.15
C LEU A 99 -7.17 8.09 -17.96
N ILE A 100 -7.72 6.93 -17.59
CA ILE A 100 -7.35 5.64 -18.19
C ILE A 100 -8.54 5.11 -19.01
N PRO A 101 -8.51 5.19 -20.35
CA PRO A 101 -9.63 4.78 -21.18
C PRO A 101 -9.56 3.30 -21.61
N ARG A 102 -10.72 2.69 -21.90
CA ARG A 102 -10.83 1.35 -22.50
C ARG A 102 -11.93 1.27 -23.57
N PRO A 103 -11.63 1.01 -24.85
CA PRO A 103 -10.35 1.29 -25.50
C PRO A 103 -10.12 2.80 -25.66
N SER A 104 -11.17 3.63 -25.52
CA SER A 104 -11.08 5.08 -25.71
C SER A 104 -12.18 5.79 -24.94
N ALA A 105 -12.02 7.10 -24.71
CA ALA A 105 -13.04 7.95 -24.12
C ALA A 105 -12.95 9.37 -24.71
N PHE A 106 -14.05 10.11 -24.73
CA PHE A 106 -14.04 11.52 -25.11
C PHE A 106 -14.14 12.40 -23.86
N ILE A 107 -13.07 13.13 -23.55
CA ILE A 107 -13.00 14.04 -22.41
C ILE A 107 -13.53 15.40 -22.85
N GLU A 108 -14.60 15.86 -22.21
CA GLU A 108 -15.20 17.16 -22.48
C GLU A 108 -14.43 18.23 -21.73
N GLU A 109 -14.32 18.06 -20.41
CA GLU A 109 -13.86 19.11 -19.52
C GLU A 109 -13.26 18.55 -18.22
N ILE A 110 -12.24 19.26 -17.70
CA ILE A 110 -11.80 19.15 -16.31
C ILE A 110 -11.83 20.54 -15.67
N ILE A 111 -12.53 20.69 -14.53
CA ILE A 111 -12.56 21.92 -13.73
C ILE A 111 -12.12 21.58 -12.31
N VAL A 112 -11.31 22.44 -11.71
CA VAL A 112 -10.93 22.34 -10.30
C VAL A 112 -11.47 23.59 -9.58
N GLN A 113 -12.20 23.38 -8.49
CA GLN A 113 -12.70 24.44 -7.61
C GLN A 113 -12.14 24.22 -6.20
N GLU A 114 -11.48 25.23 -5.64
CA GLU A 114 -10.86 25.17 -4.30
C GLU A 114 -11.85 25.67 -3.24
N PHE A 115 -12.06 24.88 -2.19
CA PHE A 115 -12.96 25.19 -1.06
C PHE A 115 -12.22 25.32 0.28
N LYS A 116 -10.95 24.92 0.34
CA LYS A 116 -10.11 24.98 1.56
C LYS A 116 -10.75 24.18 2.71
N ASP A 117 -11.12 24.85 3.79
CA ASP A 117 -11.71 24.24 4.99
C ASP A 117 -13.22 24.51 5.09
N GLN A 118 -13.90 24.83 3.97
CA GLN A 118 -15.35 25.05 3.99
C GLN A 118 -16.10 23.74 4.26
N GLU A 119 -16.88 23.74 5.35
CA GLU A 119 -17.74 22.61 5.71
C GLU A 119 -19.07 22.57 4.93
N HIS A 120 -19.45 23.72 4.36
CA HIS A 120 -20.65 23.87 3.55
C HIS A 120 -20.27 24.26 2.14
N ILE A 121 -20.41 23.32 1.20
CA ILE A 121 -20.06 23.52 -0.20
C ILE A 121 -21.32 23.60 -1.05
N THR A 122 -21.46 24.71 -1.78
CA THR A 122 -22.53 24.90 -2.78
C THR A 122 -21.94 24.86 -4.18
N LEU A 123 -22.40 23.91 -4.99
CA LEU A 123 -22.03 23.79 -6.39
C LEU A 123 -23.17 24.30 -7.28
N PRO A 124 -23.05 25.47 -7.92
CA PRO A 124 -23.98 25.88 -8.97
C PRO A 124 -23.71 25.06 -10.23
N ILE A 125 -24.71 24.30 -10.70
CA ILE A 125 -24.56 23.37 -11.83
C ILE A 125 -25.28 23.91 -13.07
N ASN A 126 -26.58 24.21 -12.95
CA ASN A 126 -27.42 24.71 -14.05
C ASN A 126 -27.27 23.94 -15.38
N GLU A 127 -27.23 22.61 -15.31
CA GLU A 127 -27.08 21.74 -16.48
C GLU A 127 -28.41 21.03 -16.78
N GLN A 128 -28.83 20.99 -18.05
CA GLN A 128 -29.93 20.14 -18.49
C GLN A 128 -29.37 18.83 -19.06
N ALA A 129 -29.90 17.70 -18.61
CA ALA A 129 -29.56 16.41 -19.15
C ALA A 129 -29.98 16.30 -20.63
N GLU A 130 -29.15 15.66 -21.45
CA GLU A 130 -29.51 15.28 -22.82
C GLU A 130 -30.66 14.24 -22.81
N ASP A 131 -31.44 14.13 -23.89
CA ASP A 131 -32.51 13.14 -23.93
C ASP A 131 -31.94 11.71 -23.91
N GLY A 132 -32.36 10.90 -22.95
CA GLY A 132 -31.90 9.52 -22.80
C GLY A 132 -32.55 8.80 -21.63
N ASP A 133 -32.51 7.48 -21.68
CA ASP A 133 -33.25 6.61 -20.76
C ASP A 133 -32.39 6.21 -19.55
N ARG A 134 -32.91 6.47 -18.34
CA ARG A 134 -32.44 5.96 -17.02
C ARG A 134 -30.95 5.70 -16.90
N ARG A 135 -30.14 6.76 -16.90
CA ARG A 135 -28.67 6.65 -16.93
C ARG A 135 -27.99 7.46 -15.84
N PRO A 136 -26.77 7.08 -15.42
CA PRO A 136 -25.93 7.94 -14.58
C PRO A 136 -25.64 9.25 -15.31
N TRP A 137 -25.82 10.38 -14.62
CA TRP A 137 -25.58 11.71 -15.17
C TRP A 137 -24.57 12.50 -14.34
N PHE A 138 -24.75 12.55 -13.02
CA PHE A 138 -23.74 13.05 -12.09
C PHE A 138 -23.33 11.95 -11.09
N ALA A 139 -22.07 11.96 -10.67
CA ALA A 139 -21.63 11.26 -9.47
C ALA A 139 -20.78 12.21 -8.63
N PHE A 140 -21.08 12.31 -7.34
CA PHE A 140 -20.27 13.03 -6.37
C PHE A 140 -19.51 12.00 -5.53
N VAL A 141 -18.21 12.18 -5.45
CA VAL A 141 -17.26 11.26 -4.84
C VAL A 141 -16.60 11.98 -3.69
N LEU A 142 -16.89 11.56 -2.47
CA LEU A 142 -16.18 12.03 -1.28
C LEU A 142 -14.96 11.14 -1.09
N VAL A 143 -13.78 11.76 -1.15
CA VAL A 143 -12.50 11.09 -0.91
C VAL A 143 -12.05 11.45 0.50
N HIS A 144 -12.27 10.53 1.44
CA HIS A 144 -11.94 10.69 2.85
C HIS A 144 -12.63 11.89 3.55
N ALA A 145 -13.92 12.06 3.30
CA ALA A 145 -14.70 13.14 3.91
C ALA A 145 -16.01 12.58 4.49
N SER A 146 -16.47 13.17 5.60
CA SER A 146 -17.78 12.81 6.16
C SER A 146 -18.89 13.58 5.48
N LEU A 147 -20.13 13.09 5.57
CA LEU A 147 -21.29 13.76 4.98
C LEU A 147 -22.45 13.79 5.97
N ALA A 148 -22.67 14.96 6.57
CA ALA A 148 -23.82 15.19 7.43
C ALA A 148 -25.11 15.28 6.59
N SER A 149 -25.09 16.12 5.55
CA SER A 149 -26.24 16.31 4.67
C SER A 149 -25.85 16.67 3.24
N PHE A 150 -26.79 16.40 2.33
CA PHE A 150 -26.69 16.65 0.91
C PHE A 150 -28.03 17.17 0.40
N SER A 151 -28.05 18.25 -0.37
CA SER A 151 -29.26 18.79 -0.98
C SER A 151 -29.11 18.90 -2.49
N LEU A 152 -30.17 18.57 -3.21
CA LEU A 152 -30.26 18.80 -4.65
C LEU A 152 -31.44 19.71 -4.97
N SER A 153 -31.19 20.63 -5.91
CA SER A 153 -32.19 21.52 -6.50
C SER A 153 -32.31 21.20 -7.98
N ALA A 154 -33.50 20.85 -8.46
CA ALA A 154 -33.71 20.37 -9.82
C ALA A 154 -35.08 20.75 -10.38
N ASP A 155 -35.16 20.81 -11.71
CA ASP A 155 -36.41 20.97 -12.45
C ASP A 155 -36.77 19.68 -13.19
N ALA A 156 -38.00 19.22 -12.99
CA ALA A 156 -38.58 18.03 -13.64
C ALA A 156 -39.90 18.39 -14.33
N GLN A 157 -40.21 17.76 -15.46
CA GLN A 157 -41.42 18.00 -16.24
C GLN A 157 -42.12 16.69 -16.54
N TYR A 158 -43.43 16.65 -16.26
CA TYR A 158 -44.26 15.52 -16.66
C TYR A 158 -44.42 15.50 -18.19
N ARG A 159 -44.20 14.32 -18.78
CA ARG A 159 -44.50 14.06 -20.20
C ARG A 159 -45.28 12.76 -20.31
N LEU A 160 -46.22 12.73 -21.24
CA LEU A 160 -47.12 11.59 -21.38
C LEU A 160 -46.33 10.33 -21.76
N GLY A 161 -46.26 9.37 -20.83
CA GLY A 161 -45.62 8.07 -21.03
C GLY A 161 -44.15 8.00 -20.60
N ASP A 162 -43.45 9.13 -20.48
CA ASP A 162 -42.01 9.14 -20.22
C ASP A 162 -41.50 10.52 -19.76
N SER A 163 -41.51 10.76 -18.44
CA SER A 163 -41.29 12.08 -17.82
C SER A 163 -39.81 12.38 -17.55
N ASP A 164 -39.48 13.65 -17.32
CA ASP A 164 -38.15 14.04 -16.84
C ASP A 164 -38.05 13.71 -15.35
N ASP A 165 -37.25 12.69 -14.99
CA ASP A 165 -37.16 12.18 -13.62
C ASP A 165 -35.69 12.07 -13.17
N ILE A 166 -35.43 12.23 -11.86
CA ILE A 166 -34.11 12.05 -11.24
C ILE A 166 -34.19 10.99 -10.13
N LYS A 167 -33.24 10.07 -10.14
CA LYS A 167 -33.01 9.07 -9.08
C LYS A 167 -31.70 9.37 -8.37
N VAL A 168 -31.74 9.41 -7.03
CA VAL A 168 -30.55 9.57 -6.18
C VAL A 168 -30.20 8.24 -5.53
N ILE A 169 -28.92 7.89 -5.53
CA ILE A 169 -28.36 6.70 -4.87
C ILE A 169 -27.20 7.17 -4.00
N ILE A 170 -27.14 6.71 -2.75
CA ILE A 170 -26.06 7.02 -1.81
C ILE A 170 -25.50 5.68 -1.33
N ASP A 171 -24.22 5.39 -1.58
CA ASP A 171 -23.55 4.13 -1.25
C ASP A 171 -24.40 2.89 -1.59
N ASN A 172 -24.81 2.80 -2.86
CA ASN A 172 -25.70 1.77 -3.40
C ASN A 172 -27.13 1.71 -2.81
N ALA A 173 -27.46 2.55 -1.84
CA ALA A 173 -28.82 2.69 -1.32
C ALA A 173 -29.63 3.71 -2.14
N VAL A 174 -30.61 3.23 -2.90
CA VAL A 174 -31.55 4.08 -3.65
C VAL A 174 -32.42 4.88 -2.67
N GLN A 175 -32.38 6.21 -2.81
CA GLN A 175 -33.10 7.13 -1.94
C GLN A 175 -34.56 7.26 -2.37
N LYS A 176 -35.42 6.43 -1.76
CA LYS A 176 -36.83 6.33 -2.13
C LYS A 176 -37.64 7.53 -1.64
N GLN A 177 -38.77 7.80 -2.28
CA GLN A 177 -39.81 8.70 -1.78
C GLN A 177 -40.99 7.91 -1.20
N GLU A 178 -41.53 8.37 -0.08
CA GLU A 178 -42.63 7.70 0.63
C GLU A 178 -44.01 7.93 -0.02
N GLN A 179 -44.15 9.03 -0.77
CA GLN A 179 -45.46 9.55 -1.18
C GLN A 179 -46.04 8.91 -2.46
N SER A 180 -45.30 8.03 -3.15
CA SER A 180 -45.78 7.39 -4.39
C SER A 180 -45.23 6.00 -4.58
N TYR A 181 -46.09 4.97 -4.65
CA TYR A 181 -45.66 3.59 -4.86
C TYR A 181 -45.08 3.35 -6.26
N ALA A 182 -45.66 3.98 -7.30
CA ALA A 182 -45.24 3.84 -8.69
C ALA A 182 -43.95 4.62 -9.01
N HIS A 183 -43.71 5.75 -8.34
CA HIS A 183 -42.53 6.59 -8.55
C HIS A 183 -41.58 6.57 -7.34
N ARG A 184 -41.67 5.56 -6.46
CA ARG A 184 -40.89 5.53 -5.21
C ARG A 184 -39.38 5.57 -5.40
N PHE A 185 -38.88 5.17 -6.57
CA PHE A 185 -37.45 5.15 -6.88
C PHE A 185 -36.97 6.41 -7.63
N TRP A 186 -37.89 7.32 -7.94
CA TRP A 186 -37.62 8.61 -8.58
C TRP A 186 -37.78 9.69 -7.51
N THR A 187 -36.64 10.24 -7.12
CA THR A 187 -36.52 11.25 -6.07
C THR A 187 -37.18 12.56 -6.49
N PHE A 188 -37.00 12.94 -7.75
CA PHE A 188 -37.66 14.07 -8.38
C PHE A 188 -38.42 13.51 -9.58
N ALA A 189 -39.70 13.83 -9.68
CA ALA A 189 -40.53 13.34 -10.76
C ALA A 189 -41.46 14.43 -11.28
N GLY A 190 -41.80 14.37 -12.56
CA GLY A 190 -42.79 15.27 -13.15
C GLY A 190 -44.19 15.07 -12.55
N ASN A 191 -44.82 16.13 -12.03
CA ASN A 191 -46.15 16.02 -11.42
C ASN A 191 -47.29 15.93 -12.46
N LEU A 192 -48.09 14.86 -12.34
CA LEU A 192 -49.26 14.58 -13.18
C LEU A 192 -50.31 15.71 -13.16
N LEU A 193 -50.45 16.44 -12.06
CA LEU A 193 -51.40 17.55 -11.92
C LEU A 193 -50.99 18.79 -12.74
N LYS A 194 -49.69 18.96 -13.01
CA LYS A 194 -49.13 20.05 -13.83
C LYS A 194 -49.05 19.71 -15.33
N LYS A 195 -49.48 18.51 -15.72
CA LYS A 195 -49.53 18.00 -17.11
C LYS A 195 -50.20 18.95 -18.11
N PHE A 196 -51.22 19.70 -17.68
CA PHE A 196 -51.98 20.59 -18.56
C PHE A 196 -51.24 21.88 -18.95
N LYS A 197 -50.19 22.27 -18.21
CA LYS A 197 -49.44 23.50 -18.47
C LYS A 197 -48.09 23.28 -19.16
N GLN A 198 -47.62 22.03 -19.25
CA GLN A 198 -46.28 21.69 -19.77
C GLN A 198 -45.15 22.50 -19.10
N GLU A 199 -45.33 22.89 -17.84
CA GLU A 199 -44.36 23.67 -17.08
C GLU A 199 -43.36 22.74 -16.37
N LYS A 200 -42.09 23.16 -16.32
CA LYS A 200 -41.09 22.56 -15.46
C LYS A 200 -41.44 22.87 -14.00
N GLU A 201 -41.35 21.86 -13.15
CA GLU A 201 -41.53 21.99 -11.71
C GLU A 201 -40.17 22.00 -11.02
N HIS A 202 -39.88 23.11 -10.36
CA HIS A 202 -38.74 23.24 -9.48
C HIS A 202 -38.97 22.47 -8.18
N GLN A 203 -37.99 21.69 -7.77
CA GLN A 203 -38.04 20.83 -6.60
C GLN A 203 -36.69 20.85 -5.89
N GLU A 204 -36.73 20.83 -4.57
CA GLU A 204 -35.54 20.70 -3.71
C GLU A 204 -35.73 19.56 -2.73
N LYS A 205 -34.65 18.83 -2.47
CA LYS A 205 -34.66 17.77 -1.47
C LYS A 205 -33.32 17.66 -0.77
N THR A 206 -33.37 17.60 0.55
CA THR A 206 -32.25 17.35 1.45
C THR A 206 -32.27 15.90 1.93
N PHE A 207 -31.10 15.31 1.99
CA PHE A 207 -30.81 13.98 2.54
C PHE A 207 -29.85 14.15 3.71
N THR A 208 -30.06 13.39 4.78
CA THR A 208 -29.22 13.40 5.99
C THR A 208 -28.67 11.99 6.25
N PRO A 209 -27.77 11.50 5.38
CA PRO A 209 -27.28 10.12 5.49
C PRO A 209 -26.35 9.93 6.69
N ASN A 210 -25.77 11.00 7.24
CA ASN A 210 -24.80 10.96 8.35
C ASN A 210 -23.68 9.94 8.10
N LEU A 211 -23.05 10.04 6.92
CA LEU A 211 -21.97 9.14 6.54
C LEU A 211 -20.70 9.54 7.32
N PRO A 212 -20.00 8.57 7.92
CA PRO A 212 -18.76 8.84 8.66
C PRO A 212 -17.65 9.30 7.71
N LYS A 213 -16.49 9.63 8.27
CA LYS A 213 -15.33 9.96 7.45
C LYS A 213 -14.89 8.74 6.64
N GLY A 214 -14.83 8.88 5.33
CA GLY A 214 -14.43 7.79 4.46
C GLY A 214 -14.70 8.08 3.00
N ARG A 215 -14.84 7.01 2.22
CA ARG A 215 -15.15 7.07 0.81
C ARG A 215 -16.64 6.85 0.61
N HIS A 216 -17.29 7.79 -0.05
CA HIS A 216 -18.73 7.74 -0.28
C HIS A 216 -19.08 8.17 -1.70
N TYR A 217 -20.09 7.52 -2.28
CA TYR A 217 -20.58 7.81 -3.62
C TYR A 217 -22.04 8.23 -3.59
N ILE A 218 -22.31 9.38 -4.21
CA ILE A 218 -23.67 9.85 -4.45
C ILE A 218 -23.88 9.89 -5.96
N GLU A 219 -24.80 9.07 -6.47
CA GLU A 219 -25.17 9.07 -7.88
C GLU A 219 -26.48 9.83 -8.11
N VAL A 220 -26.49 10.61 -9.19
CA VAL A 220 -27.68 11.26 -9.73
C VAL A 220 -27.91 10.70 -11.12
N TRP A 221 -28.98 9.93 -11.25
CA TRP A 221 -29.42 9.33 -12.50
C TRP A 221 -30.53 10.16 -13.12
N ALA A 222 -30.45 10.40 -14.42
CA ALA A 222 -31.48 11.11 -15.18
C ALA A 222 -32.27 10.15 -16.06
N ASP A 223 -33.58 10.38 -16.13
CA ASP A 223 -34.47 9.90 -17.18
C ASP A 223 -34.95 11.09 -17.99
N ARG A 224 -34.87 11.01 -19.33
CA ARG A 224 -35.13 12.14 -20.24
C ARG A 224 -34.23 13.35 -19.97
N MET A 225 -34.82 14.55 -19.85
CA MET A 225 -34.10 15.84 -19.87
C MET A 225 -34.34 16.73 -18.64
N PRO A 226 -34.21 16.23 -17.40
CA PRO A 226 -34.31 17.05 -16.20
C PRO A 226 -33.18 18.09 -16.16
N THR A 227 -33.36 19.14 -15.37
CA THR A 227 -32.35 20.19 -15.18
C THR A 227 -31.87 20.19 -13.74
N LEU A 228 -30.56 20.07 -13.51
CA LEU A 228 -29.94 20.12 -12.19
C LEU A 228 -29.41 21.53 -11.97
N ARG A 229 -29.94 22.21 -10.96
CA ARG A 229 -29.65 23.63 -10.67
C ARG A 229 -28.45 23.78 -9.76
N SER A 230 -28.46 23.07 -8.63
CA SER A 230 -27.37 23.07 -7.67
C SER A 230 -27.30 21.76 -6.90
N ALA A 231 -26.13 21.55 -6.30
CA ALA A 231 -25.91 20.52 -5.29
C ALA A 231 -25.20 21.17 -4.10
N GLU A 232 -25.72 20.95 -2.90
CA GLU A 232 -25.17 21.49 -1.66
C GLU A 232 -24.78 20.35 -0.73
N PHE A 233 -23.67 20.52 -0.03
CA PHE A 233 -23.09 19.50 0.82
C PHE A 233 -22.68 20.10 2.15
N ALA A 234 -23.09 19.46 3.25
CA ALA A 234 -22.48 19.64 4.56
C ALA A 234 -21.47 18.52 4.75
N ILE A 235 -20.23 18.80 4.37
CA ILE A 235 -19.09 17.89 4.39
C ILE A 235 -18.17 18.36 5.49
N ASP A 236 -17.75 17.49 6.39
CA ASP A 236 -16.53 17.78 7.15
C ASP A 236 -15.34 17.29 6.29
N PRO A 237 -14.53 18.21 5.73
CA PRO A 237 -13.37 17.85 4.93
C PRO A 237 -12.29 17.11 5.73
N GLY A 238 -12.47 17.00 7.05
CA GLY A 238 -11.47 16.50 7.97
C GLY A 238 -10.28 17.45 8.02
N SER A 239 -10.52 18.77 7.97
CA SER A 239 -9.46 19.77 8.08
C SER A 239 -8.66 19.49 9.35
N THR A 240 -7.40 19.12 9.17
CA THR A 240 -6.27 19.13 10.12
C THR A 240 -6.52 19.97 11.38
N GLN A 241 -7.27 19.43 12.35
CA GLN A 241 -7.28 19.73 13.79
C GLN A 241 -7.83 18.56 14.64
N GLU A 242 -7.87 17.32 14.12
CA GLU A 242 -7.39 16.27 15.01
C GLU A 242 -5.87 16.36 14.94
N GLU A 243 -5.27 16.96 15.97
CA GLU A 243 -3.88 16.64 16.30
C GLU A 243 -3.81 15.12 16.50
N GLN A 244 -3.63 14.37 15.41
CA GLN A 244 -2.66 13.28 15.46
C GLN A 244 -1.39 13.96 15.98
N PRO A 245 -0.87 13.56 17.15
CA PRO A 245 0.28 14.24 17.73
C PRO A 245 1.34 14.29 16.64
N LYS A 246 1.85 15.48 16.30
CA LYS A 246 2.97 15.64 15.38
C LYS A 246 3.90 14.46 15.60
N LYS A 247 4.02 13.57 14.60
CA LYS A 247 4.82 12.35 14.71
C LYS A 247 6.15 12.78 15.32
N ARG A 248 6.37 12.38 16.57
CA ARG A 248 7.39 13.01 17.41
C ARG A 248 8.74 12.52 16.92
N ILE A 249 9.37 13.26 16.01
CA ILE A 249 10.71 12.92 15.53
C ILE A 249 11.67 13.05 16.72
N PRO A 250 12.30 11.96 17.18
CA PRO A 250 13.22 12.05 18.30
C PRO A 250 14.36 13.01 17.98
N THR A 251 14.72 13.83 18.96
CA THR A 251 15.85 14.77 18.86
C THR A 251 16.92 14.38 19.86
N VAL A 252 18.11 14.97 19.74
CA VAL A 252 19.20 14.64 20.68
C VAL A 252 18.83 15.02 22.12
N ASP A 253 18.01 16.07 22.28
CA ASP A 253 17.53 16.57 23.58
C ASP A 253 16.21 15.89 24.02
N ASP A 254 15.54 15.17 23.13
CA ASP A 254 14.33 14.39 23.40
C ASP A 254 14.39 13.05 22.64
N PRO A 255 15.20 12.08 23.12
CA PRO A 255 15.56 10.92 22.32
C PRO A 255 14.68 9.69 22.62
N VAL A 256 13.60 9.81 23.38
CA VAL A 256 12.70 8.68 23.67
C VAL A 256 12.18 8.06 22.35
N TRP A 257 12.13 6.74 22.27
CA TRP A 257 11.63 6.00 21.12
C TRP A 257 10.13 6.15 21.00
N THR A 258 9.65 6.33 19.78
CA THR A 258 8.24 6.56 19.44
C THR A 258 7.44 5.27 19.28
N GLY A 259 8.09 4.11 19.27
CA GLY A 259 7.50 2.84 18.88
C GLY A 259 7.93 2.38 17.48
N ASP A 260 8.57 3.25 16.68
CA ASP A 260 9.18 2.89 15.39
C ASP A 260 10.54 3.61 15.20
N PHE A 261 11.59 2.84 14.91
CA PHE A 261 12.92 3.41 14.66
C PHE A 261 13.06 4.06 13.27
N ASN A 262 12.11 3.84 12.37
CA ASN A 262 12.04 4.57 11.10
C ASN A 262 11.67 6.05 11.29
N ASP A 263 11.25 6.44 12.49
CA ASP A 263 10.94 7.84 12.85
C ASP A 263 12.20 8.68 13.07
N ASP A 264 13.33 8.02 13.32
CA ASP A 264 14.61 8.67 13.53
C ASP A 264 15.19 9.18 12.20
N THR A 265 15.84 10.35 12.24
CA THR A 265 16.73 10.77 11.14
C THR A 265 17.92 9.82 11.00
N GLU A 266 18.61 9.80 9.85
CA GLU A 266 19.84 8.98 9.65
C GLU A 266 20.89 9.21 10.74
N GLN A 267 21.07 10.47 11.18
CA GLN A 267 21.99 10.80 12.26
C GLN A 267 21.50 10.24 13.60
N MET A 268 20.20 10.30 13.87
CA MET A 268 19.61 9.82 15.11
C MET A 268 19.67 8.30 15.23
N ILE A 269 19.27 7.57 14.18
CA ILE A 269 19.31 6.09 14.19
C ILE A 269 20.75 5.59 14.33
N LEU A 270 21.70 6.23 13.64
CA LEU A 270 23.12 5.92 13.77
C LEU A 270 23.66 6.26 15.15
N ALA A 271 23.22 7.36 15.77
CA ALA A 271 23.59 7.73 17.13
C ALA A 271 23.13 6.66 18.14
N ARG A 272 21.90 6.17 18.01
CA ARG A 272 21.39 5.05 18.83
C ARG A 272 22.23 3.80 18.64
N THR A 273 22.59 3.46 17.41
CA THR A 273 23.48 2.31 17.14
C THR A 273 24.82 2.46 17.83
N ILE A 274 25.50 3.60 17.67
CA ILE A 274 26.80 3.85 18.30
C ILE A 274 26.67 3.80 19.83
N PHE A 275 25.60 4.36 20.39
CA PHE A 275 25.37 4.36 21.84
C PHE A 275 25.07 2.96 22.39
N GLY A 276 24.17 2.22 21.76
CA GLY A 276 23.80 0.85 22.14
C GLY A 276 25.00 -0.10 22.08
N GLU A 277 25.82 0.02 21.03
CA GLU A 277 26.90 -0.92 20.74
C GLU A 277 28.26 -0.51 21.34
N ALA A 278 28.49 0.79 21.55
CA ALA A 278 29.83 1.33 21.82
C ALA A 278 29.89 2.51 22.81
N ARG A 279 28.83 2.82 23.58
CA ARG A 279 28.87 3.93 24.57
C ARG A 279 30.04 3.87 25.54
N SER A 280 30.50 2.68 25.95
CA SER A 280 31.64 2.52 26.85
C SER A 280 33.02 2.54 26.17
N LEU A 281 33.06 2.62 24.84
CA LEU A 281 34.31 2.66 24.09
C LEU A 281 34.86 4.09 23.95
N PRO A 282 36.19 4.26 23.82
CA PRO A 282 36.77 5.53 23.38
C PRO A 282 36.22 5.98 22.02
N ASN A 283 36.28 7.28 21.72
CA ASN A 283 35.75 7.86 20.47
C ASN A 283 36.24 7.13 19.21
N LYS A 284 37.49 6.63 19.18
CA LYS A 284 38.00 5.84 18.06
C LYS A 284 37.16 4.57 17.79
N GLY A 285 36.70 3.89 18.84
CA GLY A 285 35.82 2.71 18.74
C GLY A 285 34.39 3.07 18.34
N ARG A 286 33.84 4.16 18.90
CA ARG A 286 32.53 4.69 18.52
C ARG A 286 32.47 5.08 17.04
N ILE A 287 33.51 5.77 16.55
CA ILE A 287 33.67 6.11 15.13
C ILE A 287 33.75 4.84 14.28
N ALA A 288 34.45 3.79 14.72
CA ALA A 288 34.55 2.53 13.99
C ALA A 288 33.21 1.79 13.85
N VAL A 289 32.36 1.81 14.89
CA VAL A 289 30.98 1.29 14.79
C VAL A 289 30.16 2.14 13.82
N GLY A 290 30.26 3.46 13.87
CA GLY A 290 29.60 4.32 12.88
C GLY A 290 30.03 4.00 11.44
N TRP A 291 31.32 3.77 11.23
CA TRP A 291 31.86 3.36 9.94
C TRP A 291 31.48 1.95 9.53
N SER A 292 31.21 1.02 10.45
CA SER A 292 30.73 -0.32 10.07
C SER A 292 29.37 -0.26 9.37
N VAL A 293 28.46 0.60 9.83
CA VAL A 293 27.18 0.85 9.14
C VAL A 293 27.43 1.40 7.74
N ARG A 294 28.21 2.47 7.64
CA ARG A 294 28.48 3.15 6.36
C ARG A 294 29.24 2.28 5.36
N ASN A 295 30.12 1.40 5.82
CA ASN A 295 30.85 0.46 4.97
C ASN A 295 29.94 -0.68 4.50
N ARG A 296 29.02 -1.16 5.34
CA ARG A 296 27.98 -2.12 4.93
C ARG A 296 27.04 -1.54 3.87
N MET A 297 26.63 -0.27 3.98
CA MET A 297 25.83 0.42 2.95
C MET A 297 26.49 0.48 1.57
N LYS A 298 27.82 0.38 1.51
CA LYS A 298 28.59 0.40 0.24
C LYS A 298 28.85 -1.00 -0.31
N ASP A 299 28.51 -2.03 0.43
CA ASP A 299 28.78 -3.41 0.09
C ASP A 299 27.45 -4.09 -0.27
N PRO A 300 27.34 -4.71 -1.46
CA PRO A 300 26.08 -5.26 -1.97
C PRO A 300 25.52 -6.44 -1.15
N ARG A 301 26.23 -6.90 -0.11
CA ARG A 301 25.74 -7.89 0.85
C ARG A 301 24.68 -7.34 1.82
N TRP A 302 24.57 -6.02 1.97
CA TRP A 302 23.61 -5.36 2.85
C TRP A 302 22.79 -4.29 2.11
N ASP A 303 21.78 -3.76 2.79
CA ASP A 303 20.97 -2.62 2.33
C ASP A 303 21.82 -1.36 2.09
N ASP A 304 21.37 -0.45 1.24
CA ASP A 304 22.09 0.78 0.88
C ASP A 304 21.68 2.02 1.70
N THR A 305 20.81 1.85 2.70
CA THR A 305 20.35 2.90 3.64
C THR A 305 20.83 2.66 5.08
N TYR A 306 20.91 3.73 5.90
CA TYR A 306 21.29 3.59 7.32
C TYR A 306 20.27 2.73 8.08
N HIS A 307 18.97 3.02 7.91
CA HIS A 307 17.89 2.29 8.56
C HIS A 307 17.86 0.83 8.12
N GLY A 308 17.97 0.55 6.82
CA GLY A 308 17.98 -0.83 6.31
C GLY A 308 19.13 -1.65 6.90
N VAL A 309 20.35 -1.12 6.93
CA VAL A 309 21.51 -1.81 7.53
C VAL A 309 21.38 -2.00 9.04
N ILE A 310 20.84 -1.01 9.75
CA ILE A 310 20.75 -1.02 11.22
C ILE A 310 19.62 -1.95 11.70
N LEU A 311 18.47 -1.87 11.04
CA LEU A 311 17.24 -2.56 11.44
C LEU A 311 17.12 -3.96 10.84
N GLU A 312 18.00 -4.33 9.91
CA GLU A 312 18.08 -5.70 9.43
C GLU A 312 18.29 -6.68 10.61
N PRO A 313 17.51 -7.78 10.68
CA PRO A 313 17.49 -8.65 11.84
C PRO A 313 18.87 -9.11 12.30
N LYS A 314 19.17 -8.89 13.58
CA LYS A 314 20.40 -9.34 14.26
C LYS A 314 21.71 -8.70 13.77
N GLN A 315 21.67 -7.66 12.93
CA GLN A 315 22.89 -6.97 12.48
C GLN A 315 23.55 -6.11 13.58
N TYR A 316 22.73 -5.53 14.46
CA TYR A 316 23.14 -4.75 15.64
C TYR A 316 22.33 -5.22 16.85
N SER A 317 23.01 -5.78 17.84
CA SER A 317 22.32 -6.56 18.87
C SER A 317 21.49 -5.68 19.80
N ALA A 318 21.89 -4.42 20.00
CA ALA A 318 21.16 -3.47 20.84
C ALA A 318 19.72 -3.21 20.35
N PHE A 319 19.41 -3.44 19.07
CA PHE A 319 18.06 -3.33 18.53
C PHE A 319 17.22 -4.61 18.70
N ASN A 320 17.78 -5.71 19.18
CA ASN A 320 17.00 -6.91 19.46
C ASN A 320 16.16 -6.74 20.73
N LYS A 321 14.89 -7.19 20.71
CA LYS A 321 13.95 -7.04 21.83
C LYS A 321 14.44 -7.63 23.17
N THR A 322 15.32 -8.63 23.12
CA THR A 322 15.83 -9.35 24.29
C THR A 322 17.23 -8.91 24.72
N ASP A 323 17.85 -7.93 24.05
CA ASP A 323 19.21 -7.48 24.37
C ASP A 323 19.21 -6.53 25.58
N ASN A 324 20.19 -6.67 26.48
CA ASN A 324 20.31 -5.82 27.66
C ASN A 324 20.58 -4.34 27.31
N ASN A 325 21.06 -4.05 26.09
CA ASN A 325 21.26 -2.70 25.59
C ASN A 325 20.00 -2.09 24.94
N ARG A 326 18.92 -2.87 24.77
CA ARG A 326 17.66 -2.40 24.17
C ARG A 326 17.10 -1.14 24.85
N PRO A 327 17.06 -1.03 26.20
CA PRO A 327 16.57 0.18 26.86
C PRO A 327 17.37 1.45 26.50
N PHE A 328 18.66 1.32 26.21
CA PHE A 328 19.53 2.46 25.86
C PHE A 328 19.28 2.99 24.45
N VAL A 329 18.92 2.10 23.51
CA VAL A 329 18.53 2.55 22.16
C VAL A 329 17.09 3.01 22.11
N GLU A 330 16.20 2.50 22.98
CA GLU A 330 14.83 3.02 23.09
C GLU A 330 14.80 4.37 23.81
N ASN A 331 15.59 4.54 24.86
CA ASN A 331 15.69 5.81 25.57
C ASN A 331 17.15 6.05 25.99
N PRO A 332 17.92 6.86 25.24
CA PRO A 332 19.27 7.22 25.64
C PRO A 332 19.38 7.93 27.00
N PHE A 333 18.28 8.50 27.51
CA PHE A 333 18.20 9.06 28.87
C PHE A 333 17.78 8.03 29.92
N HIS A 334 17.74 6.74 29.57
CA HIS A 334 17.42 5.66 30.50
C HIS A 334 18.38 5.62 31.71
N ASP A 335 19.65 5.96 31.48
CA ASP A 335 20.66 6.11 32.52
C ASP A 335 21.21 7.54 32.50
N GLU A 336 20.84 8.34 33.51
CA GLU A 336 21.25 9.73 33.64
C GLU A 336 22.78 9.91 33.73
N THR A 337 23.51 8.87 34.13
CA THR A 337 24.98 8.93 34.22
C THR A 337 25.67 8.81 32.87
N GLN A 338 24.94 8.47 31.80
CA GLN A 338 25.47 8.24 30.45
C GLN A 338 25.00 9.27 29.41
N ILE A 339 24.41 10.38 29.86
CA ILE A 339 23.86 11.43 28.99
C ILE A 339 24.96 12.11 28.17
N ASP A 340 26.14 12.34 28.76
CA ASP A 340 27.27 12.95 28.04
C ASP A 340 27.75 12.04 26.90
N GLU A 341 27.84 10.73 27.15
CA GLU A 341 28.17 9.74 26.12
C GLU A 341 27.13 9.69 25.00
N TRP A 342 25.85 9.90 25.29
CA TRP A 342 24.81 10.01 24.28
C TRP A 342 25.05 11.21 23.34
N TYR A 343 25.28 12.40 23.90
CA TYR A 343 25.59 13.58 23.09
C TYR A 343 26.85 13.39 22.25
N GLU A 344 27.89 12.78 22.81
CA GLU A 344 29.11 12.45 22.07
C GLU A 344 28.84 11.46 20.93
N CYS A 345 28.02 10.43 21.14
CA CYS A 345 27.61 9.48 20.09
C CYS A 345 26.82 10.18 18.98
N TYR A 346 25.92 11.11 19.33
CA TYR A 346 25.15 11.90 18.35
C TYR A 346 26.04 12.81 17.49
N VAL A 347 27.04 13.46 18.10
CA VAL A 347 28.04 14.26 17.37
C VAL A 347 28.85 13.38 16.41
N ILE A 348 29.34 12.24 16.88
CA ILE A 348 30.10 11.28 16.07
C ILE A 348 29.25 10.76 14.91
N ALA A 349 27.99 10.39 15.16
CA ALA A 349 27.07 9.95 14.13
C ALA A 349 26.93 11.01 13.01
N GLY A 350 26.73 12.27 13.38
CA GLY A 350 26.64 13.37 12.42
C GLY A 350 27.92 13.54 11.58
N GLN A 351 29.09 13.42 12.21
CA GLN A 351 30.38 13.49 11.50
C GLN A 351 30.56 12.31 10.53
N VAL A 352 30.12 11.11 10.90
CA VAL A 352 30.18 9.92 10.02
C VAL A 352 29.24 10.10 8.84
N VAL A 353 27.97 10.48 9.08
CA VAL A 353 26.96 10.74 8.03
C VAL A 353 27.47 11.76 7.02
N ARG A 354 27.99 12.89 7.49
CA ARG A 354 28.56 13.95 6.63
C ARG A 354 29.93 13.62 6.03
N GLY A 355 30.58 12.55 6.48
CA GLY A 355 31.93 12.15 6.03
C GLY A 355 33.05 13.09 6.47
N GLU A 356 32.86 13.78 7.60
CA GLU A 356 33.83 14.70 8.19
C GLU A 356 34.94 13.98 8.96
N VAL A 357 34.63 12.80 9.51
CA VAL A 357 35.59 11.97 10.26
C VAL A 357 36.05 10.79 9.42
N LYS A 358 37.37 10.56 9.35
CA LYS A 358 37.97 9.44 8.58
C LYS A 358 37.70 8.09 9.24
N ASP A 359 37.60 7.03 8.44
CA ASP A 359 37.51 5.65 8.92
C ASP A 359 38.84 5.23 9.58
N PRO A 360 38.88 4.96 10.91
CA PRO A 360 40.09 4.54 11.60
C PRO A 360 40.47 3.07 11.34
N THR A 361 39.60 2.31 10.67
CA THR A 361 39.74 0.87 10.42
C THR A 361 40.05 0.52 8.97
N SER A 362 39.83 1.47 8.04
CA SER A 362 39.98 1.27 6.59
C SER A 362 39.07 0.17 6.01
N GLY A 363 37.80 0.09 6.45
CA GLY A 363 36.80 -0.81 5.83
C GLY A 363 36.11 -1.80 6.77
N VAL A 364 36.04 -1.54 8.07
CA VAL A 364 35.37 -2.44 9.02
C VAL A 364 33.94 -2.75 8.59
N THR A 365 33.54 -4.02 8.75
CA THR A 365 32.17 -4.48 8.51
C THR A 365 31.66 -5.41 9.61
N HIS A 366 32.56 -5.94 10.45
CA HIS A 366 32.23 -6.88 11.52
C HIS A 366 32.99 -6.50 12.79
N TYR A 367 32.41 -6.81 13.94
CA TYR A 367 33.09 -6.68 15.22
C TYR A 367 32.43 -7.59 16.25
N TYR A 368 33.14 -7.85 17.35
CA TYR A 368 32.57 -8.56 18.49
C TYR A 368 33.24 -8.12 19.80
N SER A 369 32.55 -8.37 20.91
CA SER A 369 33.06 -8.11 22.25
C SER A 369 34.01 -9.23 22.70
N ALA A 370 35.16 -8.87 23.26
CA ALA A 370 36.12 -9.79 23.86
C ALA A 370 35.56 -10.58 25.06
N PHE A 371 34.37 -10.22 25.56
CA PHE A 371 33.69 -10.91 26.64
C PHE A 371 32.89 -12.14 26.21
N ILE A 372 32.73 -12.34 24.90
CA ILE A 372 32.08 -13.54 24.36
C ILE A 372 33.10 -14.44 23.66
N ASP A 373 32.73 -15.70 23.48
CA ASP A 373 33.50 -16.61 22.65
C ASP A 373 33.62 -16.04 21.23
N PRO A 374 34.83 -16.09 20.61
CA PRO A 374 35.03 -15.58 19.26
C PRO A 374 34.02 -16.19 18.29
N PRO A 375 33.20 -15.37 17.60
CA PRO A 375 32.26 -15.87 16.62
C PRO A 375 32.95 -16.73 15.58
N TYR A 376 32.29 -17.77 15.07
CA TYR A 376 32.90 -18.73 14.14
C TYR A 376 33.49 -18.07 12.89
N TRP A 377 32.92 -16.94 12.44
CA TRP A 377 33.41 -16.19 11.28
C TRP A 377 34.81 -15.60 11.48
N THR A 378 35.27 -15.43 12.74
CA THR A 378 36.64 -14.97 13.05
C THR A 378 37.70 -15.97 12.60
N LYS A 379 37.33 -17.24 12.38
CA LYS A 379 38.21 -18.32 11.92
C LYS A 379 38.24 -18.46 10.40
N TRP A 380 37.46 -17.67 9.67
CA TRP A 380 37.46 -17.70 8.21
C TRP A 380 38.76 -17.10 7.66
N ASP A 381 39.35 -17.73 6.63
CA ASP A 381 40.57 -17.23 5.97
C ASP A 381 40.42 -15.80 5.40
N LYS A 382 39.18 -15.37 5.16
CA LYS A 382 38.80 -14.06 4.63
C LYS A 382 38.54 -13.00 5.71
N ALA A 383 38.56 -13.38 6.99
CA ALA A 383 38.38 -12.45 8.10
C ALA A 383 39.74 -11.86 8.48
N GLU A 384 39.86 -10.53 8.39
CA GLU A 384 41.07 -9.81 8.74
C GLU A 384 40.80 -8.93 9.97
N PHE A 385 41.63 -9.09 11.01
CA PHE A 385 41.60 -8.23 12.18
C PHE A 385 42.17 -6.85 11.83
N LEU A 386 41.40 -5.80 12.10
CA LEU A 386 41.76 -4.42 11.76
C LEU A 386 42.34 -3.68 12.97
N MET A 387 41.60 -3.71 14.09
CA MET A 387 42.02 -3.08 15.33
C MET A 387 41.19 -3.58 16.51
N ASN A 388 41.66 -3.27 17.71
CA ASN A 388 40.88 -3.31 18.93
C ASN A 388 40.65 -1.88 19.46
N SER A 389 39.53 -1.68 20.13
CA SER A 389 39.26 -0.47 20.91
C SER A 389 38.51 -0.87 22.17
N GLY A 390 39.14 -0.68 23.34
CA GLY A 390 38.61 -1.21 24.59
C GLY A 390 38.48 -2.74 24.53
N ASN A 391 37.29 -3.23 24.81
CA ASN A 391 36.91 -4.65 24.77
C ASN A 391 36.35 -5.09 23.41
N THR A 392 36.29 -4.24 22.39
CA THR A 392 35.71 -4.60 21.07
C THR A 392 36.80 -4.81 20.03
N LEU A 393 36.73 -5.93 19.31
CA LEU A 393 37.63 -6.29 18.22
C LEU A 393 36.93 -6.12 16.87
N PHE A 394 37.55 -5.38 15.96
CA PHE A 394 37.00 -5.01 14.66
C PHE A 394 37.67 -5.75 13.51
N TYR A 395 36.87 -6.19 12.55
CA TYR A 395 37.26 -7.03 11.41
C TYR A 395 36.64 -6.55 10.10
N ILE A 396 37.31 -6.88 9.00
CA ILE A 396 36.70 -6.92 7.66
C ILE A 396 36.60 -8.38 7.21
N ILE A 397 35.49 -8.71 6.56
CA ILE A 397 35.35 -9.98 5.84
C ILE A 397 35.37 -9.68 4.35
N HIS A 398 36.47 -10.03 3.68
CA HIS A 398 36.65 -9.77 2.26
C HIS A 398 35.63 -10.56 1.43
N PRO A 399 34.89 -9.91 0.51
CA PRO A 399 34.02 -10.61 -0.43
C PRO A 399 34.85 -11.48 -1.40
N GLU A 400 34.27 -12.57 -1.91
CA GLU A 400 34.98 -13.41 -2.87
C GLU A 400 35.38 -12.60 -4.10
N LYS A 401 36.66 -12.63 -4.46
CA LYS A 401 37.10 -12.18 -5.78
C LYS A 401 36.52 -13.16 -6.78
N ASN A 402 35.54 -12.74 -7.58
CA ASN A 402 35.05 -13.48 -8.74
C ASN A 402 36.25 -13.95 -9.59
N GLY A 403 36.63 -15.21 -9.41
CA GLY A 403 37.65 -15.86 -10.21
C GLY A 403 37.08 -16.14 -11.58
N PHE A 404 37.35 -15.25 -12.54
CA PHE A 404 37.23 -15.56 -13.96
C PHE A 404 38.20 -16.70 -14.31
N ILE A 405 37.74 -17.94 -14.21
CA ILE A 405 38.45 -19.11 -14.73
C ILE A 405 38.36 -19.06 -16.26
N ARG A 406 39.52 -18.99 -16.92
CA ARG A 406 39.66 -18.99 -18.38
C ARG A 406 39.01 -20.25 -18.99
N ILE A 407 38.06 -20.02 -19.87
CA ILE A 407 37.36 -20.99 -20.71
C ILE A 407 38.37 -21.68 -21.64
N ALA A 408 38.88 -22.86 -21.27
CA ALA A 408 39.63 -23.72 -22.19
C ALA A 408 39.65 -25.23 -21.84
N LEU A 409 39.11 -25.67 -20.70
CA LEU A 409 39.36 -27.03 -20.19
C LEU A 409 38.12 -27.88 -19.88
N LEU A 410 36.95 -27.54 -20.45
CA LEU A 410 35.68 -28.23 -20.17
C LEU A 410 35.22 -29.26 -21.23
N LEU A 411 36.02 -29.56 -22.25
CA LEU A 411 35.67 -30.66 -23.17
C LEU A 411 35.90 -32.08 -22.59
N PRO A 412 36.94 -32.36 -21.77
CA PRO A 412 37.16 -33.73 -21.28
C PRO A 412 36.23 -34.13 -20.12
N VAL A 413 35.79 -33.18 -19.29
CA VAL A 413 34.98 -33.45 -18.08
C VAL A 413 33.51 -33.75 -18.45
N ALA A 414 32.97 -33.09 -19.47
CA ALA A 414 31.61 -33.35 -19.95
C ALA A 414 31.42 -34.79 -20.46
N LEU A 415 32.47 -35.39 -21.05
CA LEU A 415 32.45 -36.77 -21.52
C LEU A 415 32.46 -37.77 -20.34
N ALA A 416 33.21 -37.46 -19.28
CA ALA A 416 33.26 -38.30 -18.08
C ALA A 416 31.93 -38.25 -17.28
N VAL A 417 31.30 -37.08 -17.20
CA VAL A 417 29.98 -36.91 -16.52
C VAL A 417 28.88 -37.62 -17.29
N ALA A 418 28.92 -37.66 -18.63
CA ALA A 418 27.94 -38.40 -19.44
C ALA A 418 28.03 -39.92 -19.22
N VAL A 419 29.24 -40.47 -19.08
CA VAL A 419 29.46 -41.91 -18.82
C VAL A 419 29.05 -42.28 -17.39
N ILE A 420 29.34 -41.41 -16.40
CA ILE A 420 28.89 -41.59 -15.01
C ILE A 420 27.37 -41.45 -14.89
N GLY A 421 26.76 -40.53 -15.66
CA GLY A 421 25.31 -40.33 -15.72
C GLY A 421 24.55 -41.54 -16.27
N LEU A 422 25.10 -42.22 -17.29
CA LEU A 422 24.56 -43.49 -17.80
C LEU A 422 24.66 -44.62 -16.77
N TYR A 423 25.75 -44.68 -16.00
CA TYR A 423 25.94 -45.68 -14.94
C TYR A 423 25.03 -45.40 -13.70
N ALA A 424 24.76 -44.13 -13.40
CA ALA A 424 23.85 -43.72 -12.33
C ALA A 424 22.37 -43.96 -12.71
N ALA A 425 22.00 -43.77 -13.97
CA ALA A 425 20.64 -44.02 -14.47
C ALA A 425 20.23 -45.50 -14.37
N GLU A 426 21.18 -46.44 -14.55
CA GLU A 426 20.92 -47.88 -14.31
C GLU A 426 20.71 -48.20 -12.81
N ARG A 427 21.33 -47.45 -11.90
CA ARG A 427 21.15 -47.63 -10.44
C ARG A 427 19.90 -46.96 -9.87
N MET A 428 19.39 -45.90 -10.51
CA MET A 428 18.18 -45.19 -10.05
C MET A 428 16.87 -45.95 -10.36
N ASN A 429 16.89 -47.00 -11.17
CA ASN A 429 15.73 -47.88 -11.36
C ASN A 429 15.49 -48.86 -10.19
N HIS A 430 16.34 -48.86 -9.15
CA HIS A 430 16.20 -49.74 -7.99
C HIS A 430 15.91 -49.05 -6.65
N VAL A 431 15.68 -47.74 -6.62
CA VAL A 431 15.25 -47.04 -5.38
C VAL A 431 14.09 -46.11 -5.70
N LYS A 432 12.94 -46.71 -6.04
CA LYS A 432 11.63 -46.12 -5.75
C LYS A 432 11.20 -46.59 -4.36
N SER A 433 10.52 -45.69 -3.65
CA SER A 433 9.98 -45.76 -2.28
C SER A 433 11.00 -45.73 -1.13
N VAL A 434 11.25 -44.53 -0.61
CA VAL A 434 11.33 -44.33 0.84
C VAL A 434 10.42 -43.17 1.18
N ASP A 435 9.21 -43.51 1.65
CA ASP A 435 8.38 -42.64 2.47
C ASP A 435 9.21 -42.24 3.70
N ILE A 436 9.43 -40.94 3.90
CA ILE A 436 9.90 -40.45 5.20
C ILE A 436 8.66 -40.24 6.07
N HIS A 437 8.10 -41.35 6.54
CA HIS A 437 7.42 -41.38 7.84
C HIS A 437 8.50 -41.49 8.91
N GLY A 438 8.96 -40.33 9.40
CA GLY A 438 9.86 -40.22 10.53
C GLY A 438 9.17 -39.55 11.70
N ALA A 439 8.33 -40.30 12.41
CA ALA A 439 8.00 -39.98 13.79
C ALA A 439 9.29 -40.09 14.63
N VAL A 440 9.76 -38.97 15.17
CA VAL A 440 10.57 -39.01 16.39
C VAL A 440 9.61 -38.74 17.53
N ALA A 441 9.14 -39.84 18.13
CA ALA A 441 8.55 -39.81 19.45
C ALA A 441 9.65 -39.51 20.47
N GLY A 442 9.72 -38.26 20.87
CA GLY A 442 10.40 -37.77 22.05
C GLY A 442 9.79 -36.41 22.37
N ASP A 443 9.23 -36.26 23.57
CA ASP A 443 8.55 -35.05 24.07
C ASP A 443 9.51 -33.85 24.12
N ARG A 444 9.88 -33.30 22.95
CA ARG A 444 10.48 -31.98 22.87
C ARG A 444 9.36 -30.96 22.83
N VAL A 445 9.28 -30.16 23.88
CA VAL A 445 8.29 -29.10 24.03
C VAL A 445 8.61 -28.02 22.99
N VAL A 446 7.62 -27.70 22.14
CA VAL A 446 7.75 -26.57 21.20
C VAL A 446 7.72 -25.28 22.03
N ALA A 447 8.84 -24.57 22.07
CA ALA A 447 8.99 -23.33 22.81
C ALA A 447 8.66 -22.10 21.96
N SER A 448 8.98 -22.13 20.66
CA SER A 448 8.67 -21.03 19.74
C SER A 448 8.47 -21.50 18.31
N LYS A 449 7.93 -20.61 17.47
CA LYS A 449 7.73 -20.85 16.04
C LYS A 449 8.06 -19.60 15.22
N TYR A 450 8.52 -19.80 13.98
CA TYR A 450 8.82 -18.74 13.04
C TYR A 450 8.17 -19.04 11.69
N PHE A 451 7.38 -18.09 11.19
CA PHE A 451 6.77 -18.15 9.86
C PHE A 451 7.68 -17.48 8.84
N PHE A 452 7.82 -18.09 7.67
CA PHE A 452 8.68 -17.59 6.61
C PHE A 452 8.15 -18.01 5.24
N ILE A 453 8.58 -17.31 4.18
CA ILE A 453 8.35 -17.74 2.80
C ILE A 453 9.53 -18.59 2.38
N ASN A 454 9.27 -19.83 1.96
CA ASN A 454 10.32 -20.74 1.52
C ASN A 454 10.89 -20.24 0.18
N PRO A 455 12.20 -19.97 0.05
CA PRO A 455 12.78 -19.40 -1.16
C PRO A 455 12.81 -20.37 -2.35
N GLU A 456 12.68 -21.68 -2.11
CA GLU A 456 12.62 -22.68 -3.19
C GLU A 456 11.21 -22.86 -3.74
N THR A 457 10.21 -22.89 -2.85
CA THR A 457 8.82 -23.16 -3.23
C THR A 457 7.98 -21.90 -3.36
N GLU A 458 8.44 -20.76 -2.83
CA GLU A 458 7.72 -19.50 -2.66
C GLU A 458 6.45 -19.61 -1.81
N GLU A 459 6.30 -20.73 -1.08
CA GLU A 459 5.15 -21.04 -0.23
C GLU A 459 5.42 -20.66 1.23
N LEU A 460 4.34 -20.33 1.94
CA LEU A 460 4.40 -20.05 3.36
C LEU A 460 4.72 -21.32 4.14
N SER A 461 5.66 -21.22 5.06
CA SER A 461 6.13 -22.33 5.89
C SER A 461 6.31 -21.87 7.35
N VAL A 462 6.35 -22.84 8.27
CA VAL A 462 6.62 -22.64 9.69
C VAL A 462 7.77 -23.54 10.14
N MET A 463 8.66 -22.98 10.95
CA MET A 463 9.67 -23.72 11.72
C MET A 463 9.29 -23.69 13.20
N HIS A 464 9.36 -24.83 13.87
CA HIS A 464 9.19 -24.98 15.31
C HIS A 464 10.55 -25.20 15.97
N PHE A 465 10.75 -24.53 17.10
CA PHE A 465 11.97 -24.61 17.89
C PHE A 465 11.66 -25.10 19.30
N ASP A 466 12.57 -25.89 19.88
CA ASP A 466 12.54 -26.22 21.31
C ASP A 466 13.12 -25.07 22.17
N GLU A 467 13.20 -25.26 23.50
CA GLU A 467 13.68 -24.25 24.45
C GLU A 467 15.15 -23.88 24.22
N GLU A 468 15.93 -24.80 23.66
CA GLU A 468 17.33 -24.60 23.28
C GLU A 468 17.49 -23.86 21.95
N GLY A 469 16.40 -23.67 21.20
CA GLY A 469 16.40 -23.03 19.88
C GLY A 469 16.76 -23.96 18.73
N ASP A 470 16.77 -25.28 18.93
CA ASP A 470 16.96 -26.26 17.88
C ASP A 470 15.66 -26.44 17.08
N VAL A 471 15.79 -26.60 15.76
CA VAL A 471 14.62 -26.90 14.90
C VAL A 471 14.14 -28.31 15.18
N VAL A 472 12.92 -28.43 15.71
CA VAL A 472 12.28 -29.72 15.99
C VAL A 472 11.34 -30.16 14.88
N ARG A 473 10.75 -29.21 14.14
CA ARG A 473 9.80 -29.49 13.06
C ARG A 473 9.78 -28.35 12.05
N MET A 474 9.63 -28.68 10.78
CA MET A 474 9.33 -27.73 9.70
C MET A 474 8.12 -28.23 8.92
N ARG A 475 7.20 -27.32 8.57
CA ARG A 475 6.00 -27.65 7.81
C ARG A 475 5.65 -26.53 6.83
N GLN A 476 5.35 -26.90 5.59
CA GLN A 476 4.77 -25.99 4.61
C GLN A 476 3.27 -25.84 4.89
N LEU A 477 2.77 -24.61 4.88
CA LEU A 477 1.40 -24.23 5.25
C LEU A 477 0.50 -23.93 4.04
N THR A 478 1.08 -23.60 2.90
CA THR A 478 0.36 -23.32 1.64
C THR A 478 0.92 -24.16 0.49
N TYR A 479 0.10 -24.51 -0.50
CA TYR A 479 0.45 -25.43 -1.59
C TYR A 479 -0.20 -25.04 -2.93
N ASP A 480 -0.61 -23.78 -3.08
CA ASP A 480 -1.40 -23.32 -4.22
C ASP A 480 -0.55 -22.90 -5.43
N GLY A 481 0.77 -22.81 -5.25
CA GLY A 481 1.78 -22.47 -6.25
C GLY A 481 1.79 -21.00 -6.66
N TYR A 482 1.16 -20.12 -5.87
CA TYR A 482 1.28 -18.67 -6.06
C TYR A 482 2.43 -18.14 -5.22
N PRO A 483 3.24 -17.19 -5.71
CA PRO A 483 4.30 -16.56 -4.91
C PRO A 483 3.76 -15.77 -3.72
N LYS A 484 4.45 -15.83 -2.57
CA LYS A 484 4.09 -15.10 -1.34
C LYS A 484 5.18 -14.10 -0.95
N SER A 485 4.82 -13.07 -0.20
CA SER A 485 5.78 -12.10 0.37
C SER A 485 5.22 -11.48 1.65
N HIS A 486 6.06 -10.73 2.37
CA HIS A 486 5.65 -9.92 3.53
C HIS A 486 4.79 -10.70 4.53
N VAL A 487 5.37 -11.74 5.14
CA VAL A 487 4.68 -12.52 6.18
C VAL A 487 4.78 -11.78 7.52
N ASP A 488 3.66 -11.65 8.22
CA ASP A 488 3.59 -11.06 9.56
C ASP A 488 2.62 -11.86 10.45
N SER A 489 2.85 -11.85 11.76
CA SER A 489 2.08 -12.61 12.73
C SER A 489 2.14 -11.97 14.12
N LEU A 490 1.02 -11.96 14.84
CA LEU A 490 0.98 -11.49 16.23
C LEU A 490 1.53 -12.54 17.20
N SER A 491 2.03 -12.11 18.36
CA SER A 491 2.90 -12.87 19.28
C SER A 491 2.32 -14.15 19.91
N VAL A 492 1.06 -14.50 19.64
CA VAL A 492 0.45 -15.78 20.05
C VAL A 492 0.32 -16.75 18.86
N GLY A 493 0.64 -16.32 17.64
CA GLY A 493 0.59 -17.13 16.44
C GLY A 493 -0.79 -17.73 16.15
N GLU A 494 -1.84 -17.03 16.61
CA GLU A 494 -3.25 -17.31 16.36
C GLU A 494 -3.72 -16.67 15.05
N LEU A 495 -3.07 -15.58 14.63
CA LEU A 495 -3.40 -14.87 13.40
C LEU A 495 -2.11 -14.55 12.64
N LEU A 496 -2.10 -14.94 11.38
CA LEU A 496 -0.99 -14.87 10.45
C LEU A 496 -1.51 -14.20 9.19
N GLY A 497 -0.77 -13.26 8.65
CA GLY A 497 -1.04 -12.71 7.33
C GLY A 497 0.17 -12.78 6.42
N TYR A 498 -0.10 -12.65 5.12
CA TYR A 498 0.93 -12.59 4.09
C TYR A 498 0.34 -12.04 2.80
N PHE A 499 1.19 -11.43 1.99
CA PHE A 499 0.83 -11.14 0.62
C PHE A 499 0.97 -12.38 -0.26
N GLN A 500 0.01 -12.55 -1.17
CA GLN A 500 -0.01 -13.57 -2.20
C GLN A 500 -0.20 -12.91 -3.57
N MET A 501 0.71 -13.19 -4.50
CA MET A 501 0.56 -12.75 -5.89
C MET A 501 -0.60 -13.48 -6.57
N VAL A 502 -1.22 -12.84 -7.56
CA VAL A 502 -2.36 -13.44 -8.29
C VAL A 502 -1.96 -14.25 -9.51
N HIS A 503 -0.71 -14.09 -9.96
CA HIS A 503 -0.13 -14.79 -11.11
C HIS A 503 0.95 -15.74 -10.62
N LYS A 504 1.02 -16.94 -11.21
CA LYS A 504 2.06 -17.92 -10.89
C LYS A 504 3.39 -17.54 -11.52
N ARG A 505 4.47 -18.12 -11.00
CA ARG A 505 5.80 -17.95 -11.57
C ARG A 505 5.82 -18.40 -13.05
N GLY A 506 6.25 -17.49 -13.92
CA GLY A 506 6.29 -17.71 -15.37
C GLY A 506 5.01 -17.31 -16.11
N GLU A 507 3.94 -16.96 -15.41
CA GLU A 507 2.77 -16.32 -16.02
C GLU A 507 3.08 -14.84 -16.26
N GLY A 508 3.21 -14.48 -17.54
CA GLY A 508 3.40 -13.11 -18.00
C GLY A 508 2.19 -12.60 -18.77
N TYR A 509 2.29 -11.37 -19.24
CA TYR A 509 1.32 -10.75 -20.13
C TYR A 509 1.99 -10.37 -21.46
N ASP A 510 1.19 -10.03 -22.47
CA ASP A 510 1.73 -9.50 -23.71
C ASP A 510 2.33 -8.10 -23.47
N HIS A 511 3.65 -8.02 -23.41
CA HIS A 511 4.39 -6.77 -23.18
C HIS A 511 4.16 -5.71 -24.27
N ALA A 512 3.63 -6.07 -25.45
CA ALA A 512 3.28 -5.12 -26.49
C ALA A 512 1.92 -4.42 -26.26
N SER A 513 1.12 -4.90 -25.29
CA SER A 513 -0.20 -4.37 -24.99
C SER A 513 -0.21 -3.65 -23.64
N ASP A 514 -0.37 -2.33 -23.67
CA ASP A 514 -0.57 -1.52 -22.45
C ASP A 514 -1.80 -1.98 -21.66
N GLN A 515 -2.84 -2.45 -22.35
CA GLN A 515 -4.02 -3.01 -21.71
C GLN A 515 -3.69 -4.32 -20.97
N ALA A 516 -2.91 -5.22 -21.58
CA ALA A 516 -2.51 -6.47 -20.94
C ALA A 516 -1.59 -6.21 -19.74
N ARG A 517 -0.69 -5.22 -19.85
CA ARG A 517 0.13 -4.74 -18.74
C ARG A 517 -0.71 -4.22 -17.59
N GLU A 518 -1.68 -3.37 -17.90
CA GLU A 518 -2.58 -2.82 -16.90
C GLU A 518 -3.38 -3.92 -16.22
N GLU A 519 -4.05 -4.80 -16.99
CA GLU A 519 -4.81 -5.93 -16.45
C GLU A 519 -3.95 -6.79 -15.50
N TYR A 520 -2.72 -7.12 -15.91
CA TYR A 520 -1.79 -7.92 -15.12
C TYR A 520 -1.45 -7.28 -13.77
N TYR A 521 -1.15 -5.98 -13.76
CA TYR A 521 -0.71 -5.27 -12.55
C TYR A 521 -1.83 -4.66 -11.72
N SER A 522 -3.04 -4.61 -12.26
CA SER A 522 -4.14 -3.89 -11.62
C SER A 522 -4.69 -4.62 -10.39
N ASP A 523 -4.62 -5.96 -10.31
CA ASP A 523 -5.02 -6.76 -9.15
C ASP A 523 -3.87 -7.67 -8.70
N TYR A 524 -2.66 -7.13 -8.70
CA TYR A 524 -1.40 -7.89 -8.61
C TYR A 524 -1.24 -8.70 -7.32
N ILE A 525 -1.80 -8.23 -6.20
CA ILE A 525 -1.51 -8.75 -4.87
C ILE A 525 -2.77 -8.91 -4.03
N ARG A 526 -2.83 -10.00 -3.25
CA ARG A 526 -3.87 -10.30 -2.27
C ARG A 526 -3.24 -10.28 -0.90
N LEU A 527 -3.88 -9.63 0.06
CA LEU A 527 -3.58 -9.87 1.46
C LEU A 527 -4.42 -11.03 1.96
N MET A 528 -3.73 -12.09 2.36
CA MET A 528 -4.31 -13.31 2.91
C MET A 528 -4.14 -13.32 4.41
N ILE A 529 -5.18 -13.71 5.14
CA ILE A 529 -5.15 -13.99 6.57
C ILE A 529 -5.43 -15.47 6.81
N LYS A 530 -4.77 -16.04 7.82
CA LYS A 530 -4.91 -17.43 8.25
C LYS A 530 -4.97 -17.48 9.78
N GLU A 531 -5.94 -18.24 10.30
CA GLU A 531 -6.06 -18.51 11.74
C GLU A 531 -5.17 -19.69 12.13
N GLY A 532 -4.06 -19.41 12.82
CA GLY A 532 -3.06 -20.40 13.21
C GLY A 532 -2.43 -21.13 12.02
N GLU A 533 -1.86 -22.31 12.28
CA GLU A 533 -1.19 -23.10 11.24
C GLU A 533 -2.15 -23.97 10.43
N ASP A 534 -3.32 -24.30 10.97
CA ASP A 534 -4.27 -25.24 10.38
C ASP A 534 -5.53 -24.57 9.83
N GLY A 535 -5.76 -23.28 10.10
CA GLY A 535 -6.91 -22.55 9.55
C GLY A 535 -6.81 -22.37 8.04
N GLU A 536 -7.93 -22.28 7.35
CA GLU A 536 -7.92 -22.00 5.90
C GLU A 536 -7.60 -20.53 5.65
N PRO A 537 -6.69 -20.20 4.72
CA PRO A 537 -6.40 -18.82 4.40
C PRO A 537 -7.57 -18.17 3.65
N TYR A 538 -7.87 -16.91 3.96
CA TYR A 538 -8.88 -16.12 3.27
C TYR A 538 -8.37 -14.73 2.92
N GLU A 539 -8.82 -14.23 1.78
CA GLU A 539 -8.47 -12.90 1.29
C GLU A 539 -9.26 -11.83 2.03
N ILE A 540 -8.57 -10.80 2.50
CA ILE A 540 -9.20 -9.62 3.14
C ILE A 540 -8.97 -8.33 2.38
N TYR A 541 -7.97 -8.28 1.52
CA TYR A 541 -7.69 -7.13 0.68
C TYR A 541 -7.09 -7.56 -0.66
N ARG A 542 -7.38 -6.79 -1.70
CA ARG A 542 -6.81 -6.95 -3.04
C ARG A 542 -6.31 -5.60 -3.51
N GLY A 543 -5.04 -5.59 -3.88
CA GLY A 543 -4.31 -4.41 -4.32
C GLY A 543 -3.67 -4.59 -5.69
N ASP A 544 -3.20 -3.48 -6.23
CA ASP A 544 -2.36 -3.44 -7.43
C ASP A 544 -0.87 -3.47 -7.05
N VAL A 545 0.00 -3.22 -8.02
CA VAL A 545 1.47 -3.10 -7.81
C VAL A 545 1.90 -1.98 -6.86
N HIS A 546 1.05 -1.02 -6.55
CA HIS A 546 1.36 0.06 -5.62
C HIS A 546 1.02 -0.32 -4.17
N THR A 547 0.37 -1.47 -3.95
CA THR A 547 0.25 -2.06 -2.61
C THR A 547 1.57 -2.72 -2.25
N SER A 548 2.29 -2.09 -1.34
CA SER A 548 3.72 -2.33 -1.16
C SER A 548 4.08 -2.87 0.22
N HIS A 549 3.29 -2.55 1.24
CA HIS A 549 3.53 -3.04 2.61
C HIS A 549 2.23 -3.22 3.38
N TRP A 550 2.29 -3.98 4.47
CA TRP A 550 1.18 -4.14 5.39
C TRP A 550 1.68 -4.63 6.76
N GLU A 551 0.88 -4.42 7.80
CA GLU A 551 1.16 -4.92 9.15
C GLU A 551 -0.12 -5.28 9.90
N LEU A 552 -0.04 -6.27 10.80
CA LEU A 552 -1.11 -6.53 11.76
C LEU A 552 -1.07 -5.48 12.87
N SER A 553 -2.05 -4.57 12.89
CA SER A 553 -2.16 -3.59 13.98
C SER A 553 -2.67 -4.25 15.27
N ASP A 554 -3.64 -5.16 15.17
CA ASP A 554 -4.15 -5.95 16.28
C ASP A 554 -4.86 -7.22 15.75
N ASN A 555 -5.52 -7.99 16.64
CA ASN A 555 -6.20 -9.24 16.26
C ASN A 555 -7.45 -9.05 15.37
N LYS A 556 -7.85 -7.81 15.09
CA LYS A 556 -9.05 -7.45 14.33
C LYS A 556 -8.73 -6.56 13.14
N HIS A 557 -7.61 -5.84 13.14
CA HIS A 557 -7.28 -4.85 12.14
C HIS A 557 -5.94 -5.10 11.49
N VAL A 558 -5.91 -4.85 10.19
CA VAL A 558 -4.68 -4.79 9.41
C VAL A 558 -4.52 -3.40 8.81
N ILE A 559 -3.27 -2.93 8.71
CA ILE A 559 -2.94 -1.69 8.01
C ILE A 559 -2.29 -2.05 6.68
N ILE A 560 -2.88 -1.61 5.57
CA ILE A 560 -2.29 -1.72 4.23
C ILE A 560 -1.68 -0.38 3.85
N TYR A 561 -0.44 -0.39 3.39
CA TYR A 561 0.25 0.78 2.88
C TYR A 561 0.29 0.78 1.34
N TYR A 562 -0.04 1.93 0.77
CA TYR A 562 -0.21 2.13 -0.66
C TYR A 562 0.68 3.26 -1.20
N GLY A 563 1.22 3.06 -2.39
CA GLY A 563 2.06 4.02 -3.09
C GLY A 563 3.41 4.22 -2.41
N CYS A 564 3.98 3.18 -1.79
CA CYS A 564 5.29 3.32 -1.14
C CYS A 564 6.41 3.35 -2.19
N GLY A 565 7.03 4.52 -2.32
CA GLY A 565 8.32 4.71 -2.99
C GLY A 565 9.40 4.96 -1.92
N THR A 566 9.92 6.19 -1.88
CA THR A 566 10.72 6.68 -0.74
C THR A 566 9.91 6.70 0.57
N GLU A 567 8.59 6.83 0.46
CA GLU A 567 7.64 7.07 1.53
C GLU A 567 6.27 6.51 1.08
N CYS A 568 5.44 6.03 2.02
CA CYS A 568 4.10 5.49 1.73
C CYS A 568 3.05 6.60 1.62
N LEU A 569 2.35 6.74 0.50
CA LEU A 569 1.41 7.85 0.33
C LEU A 569 0.15 7.70 1.19
N TYR A 570 -0.35 6.47 1.34
CA TYR A 570 -1.66 6.21 1.92
C TYR A 570 -1.66 4.94 2.75
N ALA A 571 -2.54 4.88 3.75
CA ALA A 571 -2.79 3.70 4.54
C ALA A 571 -4.29 3.40 4.65
N TYR A 572 -4.65 2.12 4.69
CA TYR A 572 -6.00 1.63 4.93
C TYR A 572 -6.01 0.75 6.18
N VAL A 573 -6.83 1.06 7.16
CA VAL A 573 -7.14 0.17 8.28
C VAL A 573 -8.35 -0.67 7.90
N ILE A 574 -8.15 -1.97 7.81
CA ILE A 574 -9.15 -2.93 7.36
C ILE A 574 -9.50 -3.84 8.51
N ASN A 575 -10.80 -3.98 8.78
CA ASN A 575 -11.29 -4.98 9.72
C ASN A 575 -11.22 -6.36 9.07
N ILE A 576 -10.47 -7.26 9.69
CA ILE A 576 -10.18 -8.60 9.19
C ILE A 576 -11.48 -9.43 9.03
N LYS A 577 -12.45 -9.23 9.92
CA LYS A 577 -13.70 -9.99 9.92
C LYS A 577 -14.72 -9.47 8.91
N THR A 578 -14.92 -8.16 8.85
CA THR A 578 -15.92 -7.56 7.94
C THR A 578 -15.35 -7.32 6.54
N LYS A 579 -14.02 -7.26 6.41
CA LYS A 579 -13.27 -6.85 5.20
C LYS A 579 -13.55 -5.41 4.77
N GLU A 580 -14.13 -4.62 5.66
CA GLU A 580 -14.43 -3.22 5.42
C GLU A 580 -13.21 -2.36 5.78
N VAL A 581 -12.96 -1.33 4.98
CA VAL A 581 -12.02 -0.27 5.32
C VAL A 581 -12.69 0.58 6.40
N GLU A 582 -12.20 0.51 7.63
CA GLU A 582 -12.75 1.26 8.76
C GLU A 582 -12.11 2.65 8.88
N SER A 583 -10.88 2.80 8.41
CA SER A 583 -10.27 4.10 8.22
C SER A 583 -9.27 4.09 7.07
N GLU A 584 -9.06 5.25 6.48
CA GLU A 584 -8.07 5.48 5.44
C GLU A 584 -7.38 6.81 5.74
N TYR A 585 -6.08 6.95 5.53
CA TYR A 585 -5.38 8.20 5.82
C TYR A 585 -4.11 8.37 4.99
N TYR A 586 -3.70 9.62 4.77
CA TYR A 586 -2.37 9.91 4.26
C TYR A 586 -1.37 9.64 5.37
N VAL A 587 -0.34 8.83 5.10
CA VAL A 587 0.73 8.57 6.08
C VAL A 587 1.48 9.87 6.43
N TYR A 588 1.40 10.88 5.56
CA TYR A 588 1.99 12.20 5.74
C TYR A 588 0.92 13.29 5.82
N GLN A 589 0.57 13.69 7.05
CA GLN A 589 -0.01 15.00 7.35
C GLN A 589 1.05 15.93 7.93
#